data_AF-A0A953GDF7-F1
#
_entry.id   AF-A0A953GDF7-F1
#
_cell.length_a   1.000
_cell.length_b   1.000
_cell.length_c   1.000
_cell.angle_alpha   90.00
_cell.angle_beta   90.00
_cell.angle_gamma   90.00
#
_symmetry.space_group_name_H-M   'P 1'
#
loop_
_entity.id
_entity.type
_entity.pdbx_description
1 polymer ?
#
loop_
_entity_poly.entity_id
_entity_poly.type
_entity_poly.pdbx_seq_one_letter_code
_entity_poly.pdbx_strand_id
1 'polypeptide(L)'
;KPVHPRITYLTGSALDERIIKQIETLASSKKTVLVILDDDHTRDHVLKEMQVYQTFVTIGSYMIVEDSNVNGHPVYPEFGPGPFEAIEAFMKETDRFLIDKSMEKYYISFNPNGYLKRIK
;
A
#
# COMPACT_ATOMS: atom_id res chain seq x y z
N LYS A 1 7.45 -1.19 -21.57
CA LYS A 1 6.33 -0.70 -20.73
C LYS A 1 5.07 -0.64 -21.61
N PRO A 2 3.93 -1.21 -21.22
CA PRO A 2 2.70 -1.15 -22.02
C PRO A 2 2.25 0.31 -22.23
N VAL A 3 1.71 0.62 -23.40
CA VAL A 3 1.27 1.98 -23.75
C VAL A 3 -0.24 2.00 -23.84
N HIS A 4 -0.88 2.85 -23.03
CA HIS A 4 -2.33 3.05 -23.03
C HIS A 4 -2.65 4.47 -22.55
N PRO A 5 -3.66 5.17 -23.11
CA PRO A 5 -4.06 6.52 -22.68
C PRO A 5 -4.48 6.68 -21.20
N ARG A 6 -4.57 5.59 -20.44
CA ARG A 6 -4.96 5.57 -19.02
C ARG A 6 -3.79 5.28 -18.10
N ILE A 7 -2.60 5.07 -18.67
CA ILE A 7 -1.38 4.78 -17.94
C ILE A 7 -0.47 6.00 -18.06
N THR A 8 -0.14 6.58 -16.93
CA THR A 8 0.84 7.66 -16.82
C THR A 8 2.01 7.13 -16.01
N TYR A 9 3.20 7.11 -16.61
CA TYR A 9 4.41 6.68 -15.90
C TYR A 9 5.08 7.90 -15.27
N LEU A 10 5.26 7.86 -13.96
CA LEU A 10 6.16 8.75 -13.23
C LEU A 10 7.45 7.98 -12.96
N THR A 11 8.60 8.62 -13.16
CA THR A 11 9.91 7.96 -13.01
C THR A 11 10.71 8.67 -11.93
N GLY A 12 10.98 7.96 -10.84
CA GLY A 12 11.70 8.43 -9.65
C GLY A 12 11.38 7.51 -8.47
N SER A 13 11.96 7.78 -7.31
CA SER A 13 11.59 7.07 -6.07
C SER A 13 10.15 7.40 -5.69
N ALA A 14 9.40 6.42 -5.18
CA ALA A 14 8.06 6.64 -4.63
C ALA A 14 8.05 7.62 -3.43
N LEU A 15 9.19 7.76 -2.74
CA LEU A 15 9.37 8.68 -1.62
C LEU A 15 10.00 10.02 -2.02
N ASP A 16 10.27 10.27 -3.31
CA ASP A 16 10.75 11.57 -3.79
C ASP A 16 9.61 12.59 -3.78
N GLU A 17 9.78 13.70 -3.06
CA GLU A 17 8.80 14.80 -2.97
C GLU A 17 8.33 15.30 -4.35
N ARG A 18 9.21 15.29 -5.35
CA ARG A 18 8.87 15.71 -6.72
C ARG A 18 7.91 14.75 -7.39
N ILE A 19 8.00 13.45 -7.09
CA ILE A 19 7.09 12.43 -7.58
C ILE A 19 5.76 12.50 -6.83
N ILE A 20 5.81 12.62 -5.50
CA ILE A 20 4.63 12.76 -4.65
C ILE A 20 3.78 13.96 -5.07
N LYS A 21 4.40 15.12 -5.35
CA LYS A 21 3.68 16.32 -5.82
C LYS A 21 3.02 16.14 -7.19
N GLN A 22 3.64 15.37 -8.08
CA GLN A 22 3.03 15.02 -9.37
C GLN A 22 1.81 14.11 -9.16
N ILE A 23 1.92 13.13 -8.25
CA ILE A 23 0.80 12.25 -7.88
C ILE A 23 -0.34 13.05 -7.28
N GLU A 24 -0.06 13.95 -6.33
CA GLU A 24 -1.05 14.83 -5.72
C GLU A 24 -1.81 15.63 -6.77
N THR A 25 -1.09 16.24 -7.71
CA THR A 25 -1.70 17.00 -8.81
C THR A 25 -2.62 16.11 -9.66
N LEU A 26 -2.17 14.92 -10.04
CA LEU A 26 -2.94 13.98 -10.87
C LEU A 26 -4.16 13.41 -10.12
N ALA A 27 -4.03 13.15 -8.82
CA ALA A 27 -5.04 12.54 -7.97
C ALA A 27 -6.11 13.54 -7.50
N SER A 28 -5.76 14.83 -7.38
CA SER A 28 -6.64 15.89 -6.84
C SER A 28 -8.03 15.98 -7.50
N SER A 29 -8.12 15.66 -8.79
CA SER A 29 -9.37 15.72 -9.57
C SER A 29 -10.16 14.40 -9.57
N LYS A 30 -9.67 13.36 -8.91
CA LYS A 30 -10.25 12.01 -8.97
C LYS A 30 -11.27 11.81 -7.85
N LYS A 31 -12.43 11.26 -8.21
CA LYS A 31 -13.48 10.93 -7.24
C LYS A 31 -13.12 9.74 -6.34
N THR A 32 -12.36 8.80 -6.87
CA THR A 32 -11.97 7.57 -6.18
C THR A 32 -10.52 7.27 -6.51
N VAL A 33 -9.74 7.00 -5.46
CA VAL A 33 -8.32 6.66 -5.55
C VAL A 33 -8.09 5.41 -4.72
N LEU A 34 -7.48 4.41 -5.36
CA LEU A 34 -6.97 3.20 -4.74
C LEU A 34 -5.45 3.23 -4.90
N VAL A 35 -4.73 2.81 -3.86
CA VAL A 35 -3.27 2.72 -3.86
C VAL A 35 -2.86 1.26 -3.75
N ILE A 36 -1.85 0.85 -4.51
CA ILE A 36 -1.19 -0.46 -4.41
C ILE A 36 0.30 -0.16 -4.17
N LEU A 37 0.87 -0.69 -3.10
CA LEU A 37 2.27 -0.58 -2.74
C LEU A 37 2.96 -1.93 -3.02
N ASP A 38 3.94 -1.90 -3.91
CA ASP A 38 4.67 -3.07 -4.43
C ASP A 38 6.07 -2.63 -4.92
N ASP A 39 6.80 -1.91 -4.07
CA ASP A 39 8.15 -1.40 -4.35
C ASP A 39 9.22 -2.21 -3.59
N ASP A 40 9.82 -1.64 -2.55
CA ASP A 40 10.75 -2.33 -1.66
C ASP A 40 9.97 -2.97 -0.50
N HIS A 41 10.38 -4.18 -0.12
CA HIS A 41 9.64 -4.99 0.84
C HIS A 41 10.21 -4.91 2.26
N THR A 42 11.16 -4.03 2.54
CA THR A 42 11.64 -3.82 3.92
C THR A 42 10.60 -3.05 4.75
N ARG A 43 10.42 -3.47 6.01
CA ARG A 43 9.43 -2.86 6.92
C ARG A 43 9.46 -1.32 6.93
N ASP A 44 10.65 -0.74 7.05
CA ASP A 44 10.81 0.71 7.24
C ASP A 44 10.52 1.51 5.97
N HIS A 45 10.76 0.92 4.80
CA HIS A 45 10.40 1.54 3.52
C HIS A 45 8.89 1.50 3.32
N VAL A 46 8.28 0.32 3.45
CA VAL A 46 6.83 0.13 3.31
C VAL A 46 6.07 1.04 4.28
N LEU A 47 6.50 1.13 5.54
CA LEU A 47 5.84 2.00 6.53
C LEU A 47 5.85 3.48 6.09
N LYS A 48 6.97 3.97 5.55
CA LYS A 48 7.06 5.35 5.03
C LYS A 48 6.13 5.56 3.84
N GLU A 49 6.07 4.60 2.91
CA GLU A 49 5.15 4.66 1.80
C GLU A 49 3.70 4.69 2.28
N MET A 50 3.32 3.81 3.21
CA MET A 50 1.98 3.81 3.80
C MET A 50 1.63 5.17 4.44
N GLN A 51 2.57 5.76 5.20
CA GLN A 51 2.39 7.06 5.84
C GLN A 51 2.18 8.20 4.83
N VAL A 52 2.88 8.19 3.70
CA VAL A 52 2.75 9.19 2.63
C VAL A 52 1.45 8.97 1.84
N TYR A 53 1.28 7.76 1.33
CA TYR A 53 0.26 7.45 0.33
C TYR A 53 -1.15 7.28 0.91
N GLN A 54 -1.30 7.13 2.23
CA GLN A 54 -2.63 7.11 2.89
C GLN A 54 -3.45 8.38 2.63
N THR A 55 -2.77 9.50 2.35
CA THR A 55 -3.41 10.78 2.12
C THR A 55 -4.23 10.79 0.82
N PHE A 56 -3.83 9.98 -0.17
CA PHE A 56 -4.48 9.91 -1.48
C PHE A 56 -5.67 8.96 -1.52
N VAL A 57 -5.67 7.88 -0.72
CA VAL A 57 -6.72 6.87 -0.76
C VAL A 57 -8.06 7.51 -0.40
N THR A 58 -9.11 7.33 -1.19
CA THR A 58 -10.43 7.92 -0.87
C THR A 58 -11.21 7.07 0.14
N ILE A 59 -12.07 7.68 0.97
CA ILE A 59 -12.95 6.93 1.90
C ILE A 59 -13.78 5.89 1.11
N GLY A 60 -13.85 4.66 1.64
CA GLY A 60 -14.49 3.51 1.01
C GLY A 60 -13.60 2.75 0.01
N SER A 61 -12.47 3.31 -0.37
CA SER A 61 -11.45 2.69 -1.23
C SER A 61 -10.35 2.01 -0.38
N TYR A 62 -9.30 1.52 -1.04
CA TYR A 62 -8.27 0.69 -0.43
C TYR A 62 -6.86 1.24 -0.62
N MET A 63 -6.03 0.99 0.39
CA MET A 63 -4.59 0.80 0.22
C MET A 63 -4.34 -0.71 0.24
N ILE A 64 -3.65 -1.21 -0.77
CA ILE A 64 -3.23 -2.60 -0.84
C ILE A 64 -1.72 -2.64 -0.68
N VAL A 65 -1.25 -3.41 0.29
CA VAL A 65 0.17 -3.66 0.54
C VAL A 65 0.46 -5.09 0.09
N GLU A 66 1.32 -5.24 -0.92
CA GLU A 66 1.65 -6.55 -1.49
C GLU A 66 2.67 -7.32 -0.62
N ASP A 67 2.70 -8.64 -0.79
CA ASP A 67 3.69 -9.58 -0.24
C ASP A 67 3.87 -9.53 1.29
N SER A 68 2.81 -9.20 2.03
CA SER A 68 2.79 -9.33 3.49
C SER A 68 2.76 -10.78 3.97
N ASN A 69 3.00 -11.76 3.09
CA ASN A 69 3.14 -13.17 3.45
C ASN A 69 4.58 -13.60 3.80
N VAL A 70 5.57 -12.75 3.54
CA VAL A 70 6.99 -13.01 3.85
C VAL A 70 7.27 -12.94 5.35
N ASN A 71 8.52 -13.16 5.77
CA ASN A 71 8.95 -13.12 7.16
C ASN A 71 8.17 -14.07 8.10
N GLY A 72 7.72 -15.21 7.57
CA GLY A 72 7.02 -16.23 8.34
C GLY A 72 5.50 -16.04 8.39
N HIS A 73 4.91 -15.29 7.45
CA HIS A 73 3.47 -15.02 7.38
C HIS A 73 2.71 -15.65 6.20
N PRO A 74 2.94 -16.90 5.74
CA PRO A 74 3.66 -18.00 6.36
C PRO A 74 4.98 -18.35 5.65
N VAL A 75 5.41 -17.55 4.67
CA VAL A 75 6.51 -17.90 3.77
C VAL A 75 7.77 -17.11 4.09
N TYR A 76 8.90 -17.60 3.56
CA TYR A 76 10.21 -16.95 3.62
C TYR A 76 10.58 -16.38 5.01
N PRO A 77 10.72 -17.22 6.04
CA PRO A 77 10.99 -16.78 7.42
C PRO A 77 12.32 -16.02 7.58
N GLU A 78 13.28 -16.24 6.70
CA GLU A 78 14.59 -15.57 6.72
C GLU A 78 14.61 -14.19 6.05
N PHE A 79 13.45 -13.70 5.58
CA PHE A 79 13.36 -12.41 4.90
C PHE A 79 13.72 -11.23 5.82
N GLY A 80 13.41 -11.34 7.12
CA GLY A 80 13.49 -10.22 8.06
C GLY A 80 12.24 -9.33 8.03
N PRO A 81 12.13 -8.30 8.88
CA PRO A 81 10.91 -7.50 8.97
C PRO A 81 10.50 -6.88 7.63
N GLY A 82 9.26 -7.15 7.21
CA GLY A 82 8.76 -6.80 5.88
C GLY A 82 7.39 -6.11 5.89
N PRO A 83 6.57 -6.28 4.84
CA PRO A 83 5.31 -5.55 4.69
C PRO A 83 4.29 -5.87 5.78
N PHE A 84 4.27 -7.11 6.30
CA PHE A 84 3.38 -7.48 7.41
C PHE A 84 3.65 -6.64 8.66
N GLU A 85 4.92 -6.54 9.07
CA GLU A 85 5.32 -5.75 10.24
C GLU A 85 5.08 -4.25 10.01
N ALA A 86 5.20 -3.77 8.77
CA ALA A 86 4.90 -2.39 8.41
C ALA A 86 3.40 -2.10 8.58
N ILE A 87 2.53 -3.01 8.13
CA ILE A 87 1.09 -2.92 8.34
C ILE A 87 0.76 -2.88 9.84
N GLU A 88 1.36 -3.78 10.64
CA GLU A 88 1.12 -3.79 12.09
C GLU A 88 1.56 -2.50 12.78
N ALA A 89 2.69 -1.91 12.35
CA ALA A 89 3.15 -0.62 12.85
C ALA A 89 2.19 0.51 12.44
N PHE A 90 1.85 0.59 11.16
CA PHE A 90 0.96 1.61 10.61
C PHE A 90 -0.41 1.61 11.28
N MET A 91 -1.01 0.45 11.50
CA MET A 91 -2.34 0.32 12.13
C MET A 91 -2.36 0.75 13.59
N LYS A 92 -1.20 0.89 14.26
CA LYS A 92 -1.10 1.48 15.61
C LYS A 92 -1.09 3.01 15.58
N GLU A 93 -0.77 3.62 14.43
CA GLU A 93 -0.63 5.06 14.25
C GLU A 93 -1.89 5.74 13.71
N THR A 94 -2.84 4.97 13.17
CA THR A 94 -4.03 5.51 12.52
C THR A 94 -5.28 4.68 12.75
N ASP A 95 -6.42 5.36 12.89
CA ASP A 95 -7.75 4.77 12.97
C ASP A 95 -8.58 4.99 11.69
N ARG A 96 -7.93 5.51 10.63
CA ARG A 96 -8.54 5.84 9.33
C ARG A 96 -8.79 4.61 8.46
N PHE A 97 -8.15 3.49 8.77
CA PHE A 97 -8.22 2.27 7.98
C PHE A 97 -8.72 1.10 8.83
N LEU A 98 -9.27 0.10 8.14
CA LEU A 98 -9.63 -1.19 8.70
C LEU A 98 -9.12 -2.29 7.78
N ILE A 99 -8.52 -3.34 8.36
CA ILE A 99 -8.08 -4.51 7.60
C ILE A 99 -9.31 -5.30 7.15
N ASP A 100 -9.48 -5.44 5.84
CA ASP A 100 -10.59 -6.15 5.23
C ASP A 100 -10.21 -7.61 4.92
N LYS A 101 -10.40 -8.46 5.92
CA LYS A 101 -10.15 -9.91 5.80
C LYS A 101 -11.03 -10.61 4.77
N SER A 102 -12.14 -10.01 4.34
CA SER A 102 -13.02 -10.63 3.33
C SER A 102 -12.37 -10.67 1.95
N MET A 103 -11.35 -9.84 1.71
CA MET A 103 -10.55 -9.84 0.49
C MET A 103 -9.55 -11.00 0.42
N GLU A 104 -9.24 -11.63 1.56
CA GLU A 104 -8.39 -12.84 1.64
C GLU A 104 -9.22 -14.09 1.33
N LYS A 105 -9.63 -14.23 0.06
CA LYS A 105 -10.55 -15.28 -0.36
C LYS A 105 -9.97 -16.67 -0.06
N TYR A 106 -10.76 -17.51 0.61
CA TYR A 106 -10.37 -18.86 1.04
C TYR A 106 -9.16 -18.92 1.99
N TYR A 107 -8.84 -17.83 2.68
CA TYR A 107 -7.69 -17.74 3.60
C TYR A 107 -6.32 -17.98 2.93
N ILE A 108 -6.27 -17.87 1.60
CA ILE A 108 -5.04 -17.95 0.81
C ILE A 108 -4.84 -16.58 0.17
N SER A 109 -3.77 -15.89 0.56
CA SER A 109 -3.41 -14.58 0.03
C SER A 109 -1.90 -14.41 0.04
N PHE A 110 -1.37 -13.70 -0.94
CA PHE A 110 0.00 -13.16 -0.88
C PHE A 110 0.08 -11.93 0.03
N ASN A 111 -1.07 -11.34 0.34
CA ASN A 111 -1.19 -10.09 1.09
C ASN A 111 -1.99 -10.29 2.40
N PRO A 112 -1.63 -11.21 3.31
CA PRO A 112 -2.26 -11.30 4.64
C PRO A 112 -2.22 -9.95 5.37
N ASN A 113 -3.39 -9.46 5.81
CA ASN A 113 -3.58 -8.10 6.35
C ASN A 113 -3.33 -6.95 5.38
N GLY A 114 -2.96 -7.20 4.12
CA GLY A 114 -2.55 -6.19 3.15
C GLY A 114 -3.69 -5.38 2.54
N TYR A 115 -4.95 -5.77 2.74
CA TYR A 115 -6.12 -5.02 2.24
C TYR A 115 -6.65 -4.04 3.30
N LEU A 116 -6.21 -2.79 3.23
CA LEU A 116 -6.59 -1.73 4.18
C LEU A 116 -7.68 -0.86 3.56
N LYS A 117 -8.92 -1.00 4.03
CA LYS A 117 -10.06 -0.17 3.60
C LYS A 117 -10.05 1.16 4.36
N ARG A 118 -10.07 2.27 3.64
CA ARG A 118 -10.21 3.59 4.27
C ARG A 118 -11.64 3.82 4.75
N ILE A 119 -11.81 4.09 6.03
CA ILE A 119 -13.11 4.31 6.69
C ILE A 119 -13.32 5.74 7.20
N LYS A 120 -12.24 6.55 7.30
CA LYS A 120 -12.27 7.96 7.74
C LYS A 120 -11.34 8.84 6.89
#